data_AF-A0A812JT64-F1
#
_entry.id   AF-A0A812JT64-F1
#
_cell.length_a   1.000
_cell.length_b   1.000
_cell.length_c   1.000
_cell.angle_alpha   90.00
_cell.angle_beta   90.00
_cell.angle_gamma   90.00
#
_symmetry.space_group_name_H-M   'P 1'
#
loop_
_entity.id
_entity.type
_entity.pdbx_description
1 polymer ?
#
loop_
_entity_poly.entity_id
_entity_poly.type
_entity_poly.pdbx_seq_one_letter_code
_entity_poly.pdbx_strand_id
1 'polypeptide(L)'
;MWARRCGAKPRWPSRIKVVFFSFLSGTLGLSVYMYMSGLSTSSLDLSRSTSEHPLCLTSWPQKYDQVFTSTIWNSAEDDVLFKAPGADEEFFAKYGCEVPALSGTVCRDVSYHTQDLQRPLALAMGAAGFDYDLMGAWALWWLLLTLVAWVGVTIHDLALIGQSQKDFVLDVGGVNKHCPCIRAVWKFLAGYRPLVHLANSERFGTRSLGIVLAVLLAPVLLAWNLVVLLFIICPLILFAFMRYPIRMSRAWVFIISVACVLYGSALTLQQLAFVARPDLRPRYALTWQASGLRVASSETSLCTCGCDYSMSLNVSVNLAAIGLVTTVKSAFLAFRCLKGLRRSQWANLLSVTFPVPLTVYAVDWQQADGQPIRFRDKEIPVQGEVAFDPFAMMDEQPDSAYTTVHLRPEPVHRYEKSEHGELRVLQPCRQLEMPRMPSEWERAQFKSVIEAEYIGCCGFPWPTGGKKFVYDENFLEALERGTLALEKDGLTPAKDMDEEDSSDMDESTTADCAVEFAGKPIACQVRDCGRPSGTWQSFAPGPASQPREDTPLSSDEQEASPRRL
;
A
#
# COMPACT_ATOMS: atom_id res chain seq x y z
N MET A 1 11.07 20.01 -1.25
CA MET A 1 11.18 21.48 -1.44
C MET A 1 10.18 22.24 -0.59
N TRP A 2 8.91 21.81 -0.49
CA TRP A 2 7.89 22.41 0.38
C TRP A 2 8.30 22.49 1.85
N ALA A 3 8.70 21.38 2.47
CA ALA A 3 9.18 21.38 3.86
C ALA A 3 10.36 22.34 4.07
N ARG A 4 11.24 22.51 3.06
CA ARG A 4 12.35 23.47 3.11
C ARG A 4 11.86 24.92 3.08
N ARG A 5 10.78 25.22 2.35
CA ARG A 5 10.11 26.53 2.37
C ARG A 5 9.43 26.81 3.71
N CYS A 6 9.03 25.76 4.43
CA CYS A 6 8.55 25.84 5.81
C CYS A 6 9.69 25.78 6.86
N GLY A 7 10.96 25.97 6.47
CA GLY A 7 12.11 26.00 7.39
C GLY A 7 12.72 24.64 7.74
N ALA A 8 12.22 23.52 7.19
CA ALA A 8 12.83 22.22 7.41
C ALA A 8 14.23 22.13 6.75
N LYS A 9 15.18 21.49 7.44
CA LYS A 9 16.56 21.33 6.95
C LYS A 9 16.58 20.72 5.53
N PRO A 10 17.61 21.02 4.70
CA PRO A 10 17.68 20.55 3.31
C PRO A 10 17.51 19.04 3.15
N ARG A 11 17.91 18.25 4.16
CA ARG A 11 17.79 16.80 4.17
C ARG A 11 16.50 16.30 4.84
N TRP A 12 15.37 17.01 4.76
CA TRP A 12 14.09 16.58 5.37
C TRP A 12 12.98 16.31 4.31
N PRO A 13 12.22 15.19 4.39
CA PRO A 13 12.50 14.04 5.25
C PRO A 13 13.87 13.45 4.89
N SER A 14 14.63 13.04 5.91
CA SER A 14 15.93 12.44 5.62
C SER A 14 15.67 11.10 4.93
N ARG A 15 16.42 10.83 3.86
CA ARG A 15 16.48 9.49 3.26
C ARG A 15 16.65 8.43 4.35
N ILE A 16 17.42 8.77 5.39
CA ILE A 16 17.62 7.97 6.61
C ILE A 16 16.30 7.67 7.34
N LYS A 17 15.40 8.64 7.54
CA LYS A 17 14.09 8.40 8.18
C LYS A 17 13.25 7.41 7.38
N VAL A 18 13.15 7.61 6.07
CA VAL A 18 12.37 6.72 5.19
C VAL A 18 12.96 5.31 5.19
N VAL A 19 14.28 5.17 5.10
CA VAL A 19 14.97 3.88 5.21
C VAL A 19 14.69 3.23 6.56
N PHE A 20 14.79 3.98 7.67
CA PHE A 20 14.54 3.48 9.02
C PHE A 20 13.08 3.03 9.23
N PHE A 21 12.10 3.84 8.82
CA PHE A 21 10.68 3.45 8.90
C PHE A 21 10.35 2.27 8.00
N SER A 22 11.00 2.18 6.82
CA SER A 22 10.87 1.00 5.99
C SER A 22 11.41 -0.25 6.69
N PHE A 23 12.61 -0.17 7.27
CA PHE A 23 13.18 -1.27 8.06
C PHE A 23 12.26 -1.69 9.20
N LEU A 24 11.70 -0.75 9.97
CA LEU A 24 10.73 -1.04 11.03
C LEU A 24 9.50 -1.80 10.53
N SER A 25 9.00 -1.44 9.34
CA SER A 25 7.88 -2.17 8.74
C SER A 25 8.28 -3.59 8.32
N GLY A 26 9.50 -3.79 7.83
CA GLY A 26 10.05 -5.10 7.50
C GLY A 26 10.26 -5.98 8.75
N THR A 27 10.81 -5.41 9.83
CA THR A 27 11.03 -6.13 11.10
C THR A 27 9.73 -6.59 11.74
N LEU A 28 8.63 -5.86 11.55
CA LEU A 28 7.31 -6.30 12.04
C LEU A 28 6.87 -7.59 11.32
N GLY A 29 7.05 -7.66 10.00
CA GLY A 29 6.76 -8.89 9.24
C GLY A 29 7.64 -10.07 9.68
N LEU A 30 8.94 -9.82 9.85
CA LEU A 30 9.86 -10.83 10.39
C LEU A 30 9.47 -11.28 11.80
N SER A 31 9.00 -10.36 12.66
CA SER A 31 8.57 -10.69 14.02
C SER A 31 7.33 -11.59 14.02
N VAL A 32 6.37 -11.35 13.12
CA VAL A 32 5.20 -12.23 12.93
C VAL A 32 5.64 -13.60 12.45
N TYR A 33 6.58 -13.67 11.49
CA TYR A 33 7.16 -14.94 11.06
C TYR A 33 7.82 -15.68 12.22
N MET A 34 8.71 -15.01 12.97
CA MET A 34 9.40 -15.61 14.13
C MET A 34 8.42 -16.07 15.21
N TYR A 35 7.32 -15.35 15.41
CA TYR A 35 6.28 -15.78 16.34
C TYR A 35 5.59 -17.07 15.87
N MET A 36 5.24 -17.18 14.58
CA MET A 36 4.58 -18.37 14.03
C MET A 36 5.54 -19.56 13.88
N SER A 37 6.78 -19.33 13.46
CA SER A 37 7.79 -20.37 13.28
C SER A 37 8.41 -20.83 14.61
N GLY A 38 8.48 -19.93 15.59
CA GLY A 38 8.98 -20.18 16.94
C GLY A 38 7.94 -20.75 17.91
N LEU A 39 6.75 -21.14 17.44
CA LEU A 39 5.79 -21.84 18.29
C LEU A 39 6.41 -23.15 18.80
N SER A 40 6.51 -23.27 20.11
CA SER A 40 7.09 -24.42 20.81
C SER A 40 6.01 -25.20 21.53
N THR A 41 6.40 -26.22 22.29
CA THR A 41 5.48 -27.07 23.06
C THR A 41 4.69 -26.33 24.13
N SER A 42 5.18 -25.18 24.61
CA SER A 42 4.42 -24.28 25.49
C SER A 42 3.20 -23.63 24.81
N SER A 43 3.14 -23.69 23.48
CA SER A 43 2.00 -23.21 22.69
C SER A 43 0.84 -24.20 22.64
N LEU A 44 1.02 -25.42 23.17
CA LEU A 44 0.01 -26.48 23.22
C LEU A 44 -0.79 -26.44 24.54
N ASP A 45 -2.04 -26.85 24.47
CA ASP A 45 -2.89 -27.01 25.64
C ASP A 45 -2.64 -28.37 26.30
N LEU A 46 -1.56 -28.45 27.09
CA LEU A 46 -1.17 -29.67 27.81
C LEU A 46 -2.21 -30.13 28.83
N SER A 47 -3.14 -29.24 29.23
CA SER A 47 -4.20 -29.58 30.19
C SER A 47 -5.31 -30.43 29.56
N ARG A 48 -5.41 -30.40 28.22
CA ARG A 48 -6.48 -31.05 27.46
C ARG A 48 -5.88 -31.90 26.33
N SER A 49 -5.36 -33.08 26.69
CA SER A 49 -5.03 -34.13 25.73
C SER A 49 -6.31 -34.73 25.15
N THR A 50 -6.29 -35.13 23.88
CA THR A 50 -7.43 -35.88 23.29
C THR A 50 -7.39 -37.34 23.75
N SER A 51 -6.19 -37.92 23.75
CA SER A 51 -5.92 -39.25 24.26
C SER A 51 -5.69 -39.21 25.78
N GLU A 52 -6.31 -40.13 26.52
CA GLU A 52 -6.03 -40.30 27.95
C GLU A 52 -4.67 -40.98 28.16
N HIS A 53 -4.32 -41.92 27.30
CA HIS A 53 -3.09 -42.72 27.36
C HIS A 53 -2.19 -42.49 26.14
N PRO A 54 -0.86 -42.60 26.29
CA PRO A 54 0.06 -42.45 25.18
C PRO A 54 -0.16 -43.53 24.11
N LEU A 55 -0.24 -43.13 22.85
CA LEU A 55 -0.26 -44.05 21.72
C LEU A 55 1.17 -44.44 21.35
N CYS A 56 1.45 -45.73 21.27
CA CYS A 56 2.75 -46.26 20.86
C CYS A 56 2.64 -46.97 19.51
N LEU A 57 3.39 -46.47 18.53
CA LEU A 57 3.44 -46.97 17.17
C LEU A 57 4.88 -47.32 16.79
N THR A 58 5.05 -48.34 15.95
CA THR A 58 6.35 -48.68 15.35
C THR A 58 6.90 -47.51 14.52
N SER A 59 6.02 -46.76 13.88
CA SER A 59 6.32 -45.51 13.17
C SER A 59 5.09 -44.61 13.18
N TRP A 60 5.23 -43.35 13.58
CA TRP A 60 4.14 -42.39 13.43
C TRP A 60 3.95 -42.06 11.94
N PRO A 61 2.72 -42.07 11.42
CA PRO A 61 2.48 -41.70 10.03
C PRO A 61 2.93 -40.26 9.81
N GLN A 62 3.81 -40.05 8.84
CA GLN A 62 4.15 -38.70 8.41
C GLN A 62 2.94 -38.13 7.67
N LYS A 63 2.49 -36.94 8.08
CA LYS A 63 1.32 -36.26 7.50
C LYS A 63 1.43 -36.10 5.97
N TYR A 64 2.64 -36.05 5.43
CA TYR A 64 2.89 -35.87 3.99
C TYR A 64 2.46 -37.06 3.12
N ASP A 65 2.57 -38.30 3.61
CA ASP A 65 2.25 -39.50 2.82
C ASP A 65 0.76 -39.64 2.49
N GLN A 66 -0.11 -38.91 3.21
CA GLN A 66 -1.56 -38.96 3.03
C GLN A 66 -2.14 -37.69 2.37
N VAL A 67 -1.47 -36.54 2.50
CA VAL A 67 -1.97 -35.25 1.99
C VAL A 67 -1.94 -35.15 0.46
N PHE A 68 -1.15 -35.97 -0.24
CA PHE A 68 -1.14 -35.96 -1.70
C PHE A 68 -2.30 -36.75 -2.34
N THR A 69 -2.94 -37.66 -1.58
CA THR A 69 -4.00 -38.54 -2.08
C THR A 69 -5.39 -38.19 -1.59
N SER A 70 -5.55 -37.53 -0.43
CA SER A 70 -6.85 -37.01 0.01
C SER A 70 -6.98 -35.52 -0.30
N THR A 71 -8.13 -35.14 -0.87
CA THR A 71 -8.45 -33.80 -1.33
C THR A 71 -8.25 -32.74 -0.24
N ILE A 72 -7.09 -32.09 -0.34
CA ILE A 72 -6.66 -30.86 0.30
C ILE A 72 -7.87 -30.02 0.75
N TRP A 73 -8.10 -29.99 2.07
CA TRP A 73 -8.99 -29.09 2.84
C TRP A 73 -10.43 -29.49 3.20
N ASN A 74 -11.04 -30.55 2.67
CA ASN A 74 -12.52 -30.62 2.71
C ASN A 74 -13.21 -31.63 3.61
N SER A 75 -12.52 -32.50 4.34
CA SER A 75 -13.24 -33.33 5.31
C SER A 75 -12.66 -33.13 6.71
N ALA A 76 -13.52 -32.65 7.61
CA ALA A 76 -13.39 -32.95 9.03
C ALA A 76 -13.42 -34.47 9.30
N GLU A 77 -13.61 -35.29 8.25
CA GLU A 77 -13.49 -36.74 8.23
C GLU A 77 -12.05 -37.25 8.02
N ASP A 78 -11.07 -36.44 7.61
CA ASP A 78 -9.67 -36.93 7.53
C ASP A 78 -8.97 -36.79 8.89
N ASP A 79 -9.51 -35.95 9.78
CA ASP A 79 -9.25 -35.99 11.24
C ASP A 79 -9.84 -37.27 11.89
N VAL A 80 -10.50 -38.12 11.08
CA VAL A 80 -11.12 -39.40 11.46
C VAL A 80 -10.22 -40.58 11.11
N LEU A 81 -9.00 -40.40 10.60
CA LEU A 81 -8.07 -41.55 10.49
C LEU A 81 -7.72 -42.17 11.86
N PHE A 82 -7.90 -41.41 12.95
CA PHE A 82 -7.85 -41.88 14.35
C PHE A 82 -9.22 -41.89 15.06
N LYS A 83 -10.32 -41.71 14.32
CA LYS A 83 -11.69 -41.75 14.89
C LYS A 83 -12.66 -42.62 14.08
N ALA A 84 -12.26 -43.23 12.97
CA ALA A 84 -13.13 -44.04 12.13
C ALA A 84 -13.40 -45.35 12.87
N PRO A 85 -14.64 -45.60 13.32
CA PRO A 85 -14.94 -46.82 14.05
C PRO A 85 -14.62 -48.04 13.15
N GLY A 86 -13.57 -48.78 13.52
CA GLY A 86 -13.08 -49.98 12.81
C GLY A 86 -11.77 -49.83 12.02
N ALA A 87 -11.34 -48.61 11.66
CA ALA A 87 -10.03 -48.41 11.05
C ALA A 87 -8.89 -48.54 12.08
N ASP A 88 -9.23 -48.27 13.34
CA ASP A 88 -8.31 -48.31 14.47
C ASP A 88 -7.76 -49.73 14.68
N GLU A 89 -8.60 -50.78 14.64
CA GLU A 89 -8.15 -52.13 15.00
C GLU A 89 -7.12 -52.71 14.02
N GLU A 90 -7.33 -52.59 12.71
CA GLU A 90 -6.37 -53.10 11.71
C GLU A 90 -5.08 -52.28 11.72
N PHE A 91 -5.19 -50.95 11.88
CA PHE A 91 -4.04 -50.07 11.97
C PHE A 91 -3.20 -50.35 13.23
N PHE A 92 -3.83 -50.46 14.40
CA PHE A 92 -3.15 -50.80 15.65
C PHE A 92 -2.62 -52.24 15.65
N ALA A 93 -3.31 -53.19 15.02
CA ALA A 93 -2.77 -54.54 14.85
C ALA A 93 -1.48 -54.55 14.02
N LYS A 94 -1.40 -53.68 12.99
CA LYS A 94 -0.25 -53.62 12.09
C LYS A 94 0.91 -52.78 12.62
N TYR A 95 0.61 -51.63 13.20
CA TYR A 95 1.61 -50.62 13.59
C TYR A 95 1.71 -50.38 15.09
N GLY A 96 0.76 -50.88 15.88
CA GLY A 96 0.77 -50.75 17.33
C GLY A 96 1.97 -51.45 17.96
N CYS A 97 2.45 -50.87 19.04
CA CYS A 97 3.51 -51.41 19.86
C CYS A 97 3.14 -51.29 21.33
N GLU A 98 3.39 -52.34 22.11
CA GLU A 98 3.16 -52.32 23.55
C GLU A 98 4.44 -51.95 24.30
N VAL A 99 4.34 -50.94 25.15
CA VAL A 99 5.43 -50.50 26.01
C VAL A 99 4.98 -50.66 27.46
N PRO A 100 5.34 -51.77 28.14
CA PRO A 100 4.87 -52.05 29.50
C PRO A 100 5.18 -50.93 30.50
N ALA A 101 6.29 -50.21 30.31
CA ALA A 101 6.68 -49.09 31.16
C ALA A 101 5.68 -47.91 31.14
N LEU A 102 4.80 -47.83 30.13
CA LEU A 102 3.79 -46.79 29.99
C LEU A 102 2.41 -47.24 30.51
N SER A 103 2.24 -48.48 31.00
CA SER A 103 0.98 -48.94 31.56
C SER A 103 0.61 -48.12 32.80
N GLY A 104 -0.42 -47.29 32.70
CA GLY A 104 -0.85 -46.38 33.77
C GLY A 104 -0.33 -44.94 33.66
N THR A 105 0.48 -44.63 32.64
CA THR A 105 0.82 -43.23 32.33
C THR A 105 -0.35 -42.54 31.63
N VAL A 106 -0.57 -41.27 31.97
CA VAL A 106 -1.65 -40.44 31.42
C VAL A 106 -1.01 -39.28 30.68
N CYS A 107 -1.54 -38.93 29.51
CA CYS A 107 -1.03 -37.81 28.71
C CYS A 107 -1.14 -36.44 29.40
N ARG A 108 -1.79 -36.32 30.55
CA ARG A 108 -1.80 -35.07 31.34
C ARG A 108 -0.50 -34.84 32.12
N ASP A 109 0.24 -35.90 32.43
CA ASP A 109 1.46 -35.82 33.24
C ASP A 109 2.71 -35.71 32.35
N VAL A 110 2.93 -34.51 31.78
CA VAL A 110 4.00 -34.20 30.80
C VAL A 110 5.41 -34.18 31.41
N SER A 111 5.57 -34.52 32.70
CA SER A 111 6.82 -34.36 33.45
C SER A 111 8.00 -35.20 32.95
N TYR A 112 7.80 -36.13 32.01
CA TYR A 112 8.77 -37.20 31.75
C TYR A 112 9.74 -37.00 30.57
N HIS A 113 9.50 -36.12 29.58
CA HIS A 113 10.36 -36.08 28.37
C HIS A 113 10.58 -34.69 27.75
N THR A 114 10.74 -33.63 28.55
CA THR A 114 10.91 -32.25 28.05
C THR A 114 12.19 -31.97 27.25
N GLN A 115 13.19 -32.85 27.30
CA GLN A 115 14.48 -32.65 26.62
C GLN A 115 14.38 -32.90 25.10
N ASP A 116 13.53 -33.83 24.67
CA ASP A 116 13.29 -34.11 23.24
C ASP A 116 12.19 -33.20 22.62
N LEU A 117 11.58 -32.35 23.45
CA LEU A 117 10.44 -31.50 23.12
C LEU A 117 10.81 -30.14 22.50
N GLN A 118 12.09 -29.85 22.22
CA GLN A 118 12.54 -28.54 21.71
C GLN A 118 12.26 -28.31 20.21
N ARG A 119 11.54 -29.21 19.54
CA ARG A 119 11.24 -29.06 18.12
C ARG A 119 10.22 -27.93 17.89
N PRO A 120 10.47 -27.00 16.94
CA PRO A 120 9.46 -26.01 16.55
C PRO A 120 8.26 -26.69 15.88
N LEU A 121 7.05 -26.29 16.29
CA LEU A 121 5.77 -26.84 15.79
C LEU A 121 5.55 -26.58 14.30
N ALA A 122 6.28 -25.64 13.71
CA ALA A 122 6.18 -25.31 12.29
C ALA A 122 6.74 -26.41 11.35
N LEU A 123 7.57 -27.33 11.85
CA LEU A 123 8.18 -28.41 11.07
C LEU A 123 7.42 -29.73 11.26
N ALA A 124 6.94 -30.35 10.17
CA ALA A 124 6.20 -31.61 10.22
C ALA A 124 7.03 -32.78 10.77
N MET A 125 6.48 -33.57 11.70
CA MET A 125 7.21 -34.71 12.32
C MET A 125 7.85 -35.64 11.28
N GLY A 126 9.11 -36.01 11.53
CA GLY A 126 9.87 -36.92 10.64
C GLY A 126 10.39 -36.32 9.33
N ALA A 127 10.04 -35.08 9.00
CA ALA A 127 10.52 -34.42 7.80
C ALA A 127 12.04 -34.18 7.85
N ALA A 128 12.76 -34.76 6.87
CA ALA A 128 14.12 -34.41 6.55
C ALA A 128 14.11 -33.38 5.41
N GLY A 129 13.59 -32.16 5.66
CA GLY A 129 13.46 -31.16 4.60
C GLY A 129 12.54 -29.98 4.91
N PHE A 130 12.06 -29.32 3.85
CA PHE A 130 11.18 -28.14 3.88
C PHE A 130 9.69 -28.50 4.02
N ASP A 131 9.34 -29.53 4.78
CA ASP A 131 7.95 -29.92 4.97
C ASP A 131 7.32 -29.12 6.11
N TYR A 132 6.57 -28.09 5.72
CA TYR A 132 5.88 -27.21 6.65
C TYR A 132 4.50 -27.77 6.98
N ASP A 133 4.15 -27.80 8.27
CA ASP A 133 2.75 -27.98 8.67
C ASP A 133 1.94 -26.72 8.31
N LEU A 134 0.61 -26.77 8.46
CA LEU A 134 -0.32 -25.66 8.22
C LEU A 134 0.20 -24.32 8.79
N MET A 135 0.69 -24.31 10.02
CA MET A 135 1.25 -23.10 10.64
C MET A 135 2.58 -22.67 10.02
N GLY A 136 3.43 -23.61 9.64
CA GLY A 136 4.66 -23.31 8.90
C GLY A 136 4.36 -22.72 7.53
N ALA A 137 3.34 -23.23 6.82
CA ALA A 137 2.90 -22.69 5.55
C ALA A 137 2.36 -21.26 5.71
N TRP A 138 1.53 -21.00 6.73
CA TRP A 138 1.09 -19.65 7.07
C TRP A 138 2.26 -18.71 7.39
N ALA A 139 3.23 -19.17 8.18
CA ALA A 139 4.41 -18.39 8.53
C ALA A 139 5.22 -18.01 7.28
N LEU A 140 5.52 -18.99 6.42
CA LEU A 140 6.28 -18.77 5.19
C LEU A 140 5.53 -17.84 4.23
N TRP A 141 4.22 -18.04 4.09
CA TRP A 141 3.38 -17.18 3.26
C TRP A 141 3.36 -15.75 3.77
N TRP A 142 3.24 -15.54 5.08
CA TRP A 142 3.29 -14.21 5.67
C TRP A 142 4.66 -13.56 5.51
N LEU A 143 5.73 -14.32 5.68
CA LEU A 143 7.09 -13.83 5.45
C LEU A 143 7.25 -13.36 4.00
N LEU A 144 6.78 -14.16 3.04
CA LEU A 144 6.83 -13.80 1.62
C LEU A 144 6.02 -12.52 1.34
N LEU A 145 4.76 -12.47 1.77
CA LEU A 145 3.89 -11.30 1.57
C LEU A 145 4.49 -10.03 2.17
N THR A 146 5.00 -10.11 3.41
CA THR A 146 5.58 -8.95 4.10
C THR A 146 6.90 -8.50 3.50
N LEU A 147 7.78 -9.45 3.11
CA LEU A 147 9.03 -9.15 2.42
C LEU A 147 8.75 -8.43 1.10
N VAL A 148 7.81 -8.95 0.33
CA VAL A 148 7.44 -8.42 -0.98
C VAL A 148 6.78 -7.04 -0.86
N ALA A 149 5.89 -6.86 0.11
CA ALA A 149 5.28 -5.57 0.41
C ALA A 149 6.33 -4.55 0.86
N TRP A 150 7.28 -4.97 1.71
CA TRP A 150 8.39 -4.13 2.18
C TRP A 150 9.29 -3.68 1.02
N VAL A 151 9.67 -4.59 0.11
CA VAL A 151 10.43 -4.26 -1.09
C VAL A 151 9.67 -3.26 -1.96
N GLY A 152 8.37 -3.48 -2.19
CA GLY A 152 7.51 -2.57 -2.94
C GLY A 152 7.44 -1.17 -2.35
N VAL A 153 7.19 -1.06 -1.04
CA VAL A 153 7.14 0.21 -0.30
C VAL A 153 8.48 0.93 -0.34
N THR A 154 9.58 0.20 -0.15
CA THR A 154 10.94 0.78 -0.16
C THR A 154 11.28 1.36 -1.54
N ILE A 155 11.04 0.59 -2.61
CA ILE A 155 11.28 1.04 -3.98
C ILE A 155 10.43 2.27 -4.30
N HIS A 156 9.16 2.25 -3.90
CA HIS A 156 8.25 3.37 -4.09
C HIS A 156 8.77 4.65 -3.44
N ASP A 157 9.10 4.57 -2.16
CA ASP A 157 9.50 5.74 -1.38
C ASP A 157 10.86 6.29 -1.83
N LEU A 158 11.80 5.42 -2.19
CA LEU A 158 13.08 5.82 -2.77
C LEU A 158 12.88 6.51 -4.13
N ALA A 159 11.98 6.00 -4.98
CA ALA A 159 11.67 6.63 -6.26
C ALA A 159 11.08 8.04 -6.09
N LEU A 160 10.20 8.24 -5.11
CA LEU A 160 9.62 9.55 -4.79
C LEU A 160 10.63 10.55 -4.21
N ILE A 161 11.67 10.08 -3.52
CA ILE A 161 12.76 10.93 -3.04
C ILE A 161 13.77 11.24 -4.16
N GLY A 162 13.85 10.38 -5.18
CA GLY A 162 14.71 10.56 -6.34
C GLY A 162 14.27 11.75 -7.19
N GLN A 163 15.19 12.67 -7.52
CA GLN A 163 14.88 13.83 -8.37
C GLN A 163 14.51 13.42 -9.80
N SER A 164 15.18 12.39 -10.34
CA SER A 164 14.97 11.92 -11.71
C SER A 164 13.89 10.85 -11.85
N GLN A 165 13.56 10.13 -10.76
CA GLN A 165 12.73 8.93 -10.84
C GLN A 165 11.25 9.16 -10.46
N LYS A 166 10.96 10.28 -9.79
CA LYS A 166 9.61 10.60 -9.28
C LYS A 166 8.53 10.60 -10.36
N ASP A 167 8.84 11.04 -11.58
CA ASP A 167 7.85 11.22 -12.66
C ASP A 167 7.59 9.93 -13.45
N PHE A 168 8.21 8.81 -13.05
CA PHE A 168 8.03 7.50 -13.70
C PHE A 168 7.03 6.59 -12.99
N VAL A 169 6.55 6.96 -11.80
CA VAL A 169 5.62 6.13 -11.04
C VAL A 169 4.23 6.24 -11.66
N LEU A 170 3.77 5.14 -12.26
CA LEU A 170 2.53 5.14 -13.05
C LEU A 170 1.29 5.16 -12.16
N ASP A 171 0.29 5.90 -12.59
CA ASP A 171 -1.09 5.78 -12.12
C ASP A 171 -1.87 4.71 -12.91
N VAL A 172 -3.16 4.54 -12.66
CA VAL A 172 -3.99 3.54 -13.36
C VAL A 172 -4.08 3.83 -14.87
N GLY A 173 -4.09 5.10 -15.27
CA GLY A 173 -4.05 5.49 -16.68
C GLY A 173 -2.74 5.07 -17.32
N GLY A 174 -1.63 5.39 -16.66
CA GLY A 174 -0.27 4.99 -17.03
C GLY A 174 -0.10 3.47 -17.12
N VAL A 175 -0.58 2.71 -16.14
CA VAL A 175 -0.57 1.24 -16.15
C VAL A 175 -1.38 0.70 -17.33
N ASN A 176 -2.58 1.23 -17.56
CA ASN A 176 -3.43 0.81 -18.67
C ASN A 176 -2.81 1.11 -20.04
N LYS A 177 -2.07 2.20 -20.17
CA LYS A 177 -1.41 2.64 -21.41
C LYS A 177 -0.14 1.82 -21.68
N HIS A 178 0.68 1.59 -20.66
CA HIS A 178 1.96 0.88 -20.80
C HIS A 178 1.84 -0.64 -20.69
N CYS A 179 0.77 -1.15 -20.08
CA CYS A 179 0.52 -2.58 -19.88
C CYS A 179 -0.90 -2.95 -20.33
N PRO A 180 -1.23 -2.84 -21.63
CA PRO A 180 -2.57 -3.12 -22.15
C PRO A 180 -3.00 -4.58 -21.92
N CYS A 181 -2.04 -5.51 -21.82
CA CYS A 181 -2.30 -6.92 -21.51
C CYS A 181 -3.01 -7.08 -20.16
N ILE A 182 -2.55 -6.39 -19.10
CA ILE A 182 -3.18 -6.48 -17.76
C ILE A 182 -4.63 -6.00 -17.83
N ARG A 183 -4.88 -4.90 -18.53
CA ARG A 183 -6.23 -4.36 -18.74
C ARG A 183 -7.12 -5.31 -19.54
N ALA A 184 -6.58 -5.91 -20.60
CA ALA A 184 -7.31 -6.86 -21.43
C ALA A 184 -7.71 -8.08 -20.60
N VAL A 185 -6.74 -8.70 -19.91
CA VAL A 185 -6.98 -9.85 -19.03
C VAL A 185 -8.01 -9.53 -17.96
N TRP A 186 -7.89 -8.39 -17.27
CA TRP A 186 -8.89 -7.95 -16.28
C TRP A 186 -10.28 -7.79 -16.89
N LYS A 187 -10.40 -7.13 -18.06
CA LYS A 187 -11.69 -6.92 -18.72
C LYS A 187 -12.35 -8.21 -19.22
N PHE A 188 -11.55 -9.21 -19.62
CA PHE A 188 -12.05 -10.48 -20.13
C PHE A 188 -12.41 -11.44 -19.01
N LEU A 189 -11.62 -11.51 -17.95
CA LEU A 189 -11.80 -12.48 -16.88
C LEU A 189 -12.63 -11.97 -15.71
N ALA A 190 -12.67 -10.65 -15.47
CA ALA A 190 -13.51 -10.11 -14.39
C ALA A 190 -14.99 -10.28 -14.76
N GLY A 191 -15.71 -11.07 -13.97
CA GLY A 191 -17.14 -11.35 -14.15
C GLY A 191 -18.07 -10.18 -13.86
N TYR A 192 -17.55 -8.96 -13.68
CA TYR A 192 -18.33 -7.77 -13.37
C TYR A 192 -19.20 -7.29 -14.54
N ARG A 193 -18.72 -7.41 -15.79
CA ARG A 193 -19.48 -6.99 -16.98
C ARG A 193 -20.84 -7.69 -17.14
N PRO A 194 -20.93 -9.03 -17.06
CA PRO A 194 -22.23 -9.69 -17.13
C PRO A 194 -23.15 -9.31 -15.96
N LEU A 195 -22.61 -9.08 -14.76
CA LEU A 195 -23.37 -8.59 -13.60
C LEU A 195 -24.01 -7.22 -13.86
N VAL A 196 -23.23 -6.25 -14.34
CA VAL A 196 -23.73 -4.91 -14.67
C VAL A 196 -24.76 -4.98 -15.79
N HIS A 197 -24.52 -5.83 -16.80
CA HIS A 197 -25.46 -6.00 -17.90
C HIS A 197 -26.79 -6.61 -17.44
N LEU A 198 -26.75 -7.58 -16.52
CA LEU A 198 -27.94 -8.16 -15.89
C LEU A 198 -28.68 -7.13 -15.01
N ALA A 199 -27.95 -6.34 -14.23
CA ALA A 199 -28.53 -5.34 -13.32
C ALA A 199 -29.16 -4.14 -14.06
N ASN A 200 -28.60 -3.77 -15.22
CA ASN A 200 -29.08 -2.64 -16.04
C ASN A 200 -30.10 -3.05 -17.12
N SER A 201 -30.69 -4.25 -17.02
CA SER A 201 -31.74 -4.68 -17.95
C SER A 201 -33.00 -3.80 -17.80
N GLU A 202 -33.39 -3.09 -18.87
CA GLU A 202 -34.46 -2.08 -18.84
C GLU A 202 -35.90 -2.64 -18.79
N ARG A 203 -36.11 -3.94 -19.03
CA ARG A 203 -37.48 -4.49 -19.02
C ARG A 203 -37.96 -4.67 -17.56
N PHE A 204 -39.05 -4.00 -17.21
CA PHE A 204 -39.55 -3.87 -15.82
C PHE A 204 -39.71 -5.23 -15.09
N GLY A 205 -40.17 -6.27 -15.79
CA GLY A 205 -40.29 -7.63 -15.24
C GLY A 205 -38.96 -8.40 -15.12
N THR A 206 -37.99 -8.12 -16.00
CA THR A 206 -36.66 -8.76 -15.95
C THR A 206 -35.73 -8.05 -14.98
N ARG A 207 -36.02 -6.81 -14.58
CA ARG A 207 -35.21 -6.06 -13.61
C ARG A 207 -35.22 -6.72 -12.24
N SER A 208 -36.40 -7.06 -11.70
CA SER A 208 -36.49 -7.73 -10.39
C SER A 208 -35.85 -9.12 -10.41
N LEU A 209 -36.11 -9.92 -11.46
CA LEU A 209 -35.45 -11.22 -11.64
C LEU A 209 -33.93 -11.08 -11.82
N GLY A 210 -33.48 -10.05 -12.55
CA GLY A 210 -32.08 -9.74 -12.78
C GLY A 210 -31.35 -9.34 -11.50
N ILE A 211 -31.98 -8.57 -10.62
CA ILE A 211 -31.44 -8.23 -9.29
C ILE A 211 -31.34 -9.49 -8.42
N VAL A 212 -32.38 -10.33 -8.37
CA VAL A 212 -32.35 -11.59 -7.61
C VAL A 212 -31.24 -12.52 -8.13
N LEU A 213 -31.14 -12.68 -9.45
CA LEU A 213 -30.09 -13.48 -10.07
C LEU A 213 -28.69 -12.89 -9.82
N ALA A 214 -28.55 -11.56 -9.86
CA ALA A 214 -27.29 -10.88 -9.53
C ALA A 214 -26.89 -11.11 -8.06
N VAL A 215 -27.83 -11.05 -7.12
CA VAL A 215 -27.59 -11.35 -5.70
C VAL A 215 -27.21 -12.81 -5.49
N LEU A 216 -27.89 -13.75 -6.18
CA LEU A 216 -27.57 -15.19 -6.11
C LEU A 216 -26.20 -15.52 -6.74
N LEU A 217 -25.82 -14.84 -7.83
CA LEU A 217 -24.53 -15.03 -8.49
C LEU A 217 -23.39 -14.24 -7.83
N ALA A 218 -23.68 -13.25 -6.99
CA ALA A 218 -22.67 -12.40 -6.37
C ALA A 218 -21.59 -13.18 -5.60
N PRO A 219 -21.90 -14.19 -4.76
CA PRO A 219 -20.88 -14.99 -4.07
C PRO A 219 -19.98 -15.77 -5.03
N VAL A 220 -20.57 -16.38 -6.06
CA VAL A 220 -19.82 -17.15 -7.09
C VAL A 220 -18.90 -16.22 -7.87
N LEU A 221 -19.39 -15.05 -8.25
CA LEU A 221 -18.61 -14.06 -8.98
C LEU A 221 -17.55 -13.39 -8.10
N LEU A 222 -17.82 -13.20 -6.81
CA LEU A 222 -16.81 -12.74 -5.85
C LEU A 222 -15.69 -13.77 -5.72
N ALA A 223 -16.02 -15.05 -5.54
CA ALA A 223 -15.05 -16.14 -5.48
C ALA A 223 -14.24 -16.23 -6.79
N TRP A 224 -14.90 -16.15 -7.94
CA TRP A 224 -14.24 -16.12 -9.25
C TRP A 224 -13.28 -14.93 -9.40
N ASN A 225 -13.73 -13.71 -9.07
CA ASN A 225 -12.89 -12.52 -9.14
C ASN A 225 -11.70 -12.61 -8.17
N LEU A 226 -11.88 -13.25 -7.01
CA LEU A 226 -10.79 -13.50 -6.06
C LEU A 226 -9.77 -14.51 -6.61
N VAL A 227 -10.23 -15.58 -7.27
CA VAL A 227 -9.36 -16.54 -7.97
C VAL A 227 -8.60 -15.85 -9.10
N VAL A 228 -9.29 -15.09 -9.96
CA VAL A 228 -8.65 -14.32 -11.05
C VAL A 228 -7.63 -13.32 -10.49
N LEU A 229 -7.98 -12.61 -9.41
CA LEU A 229 -7.08 -11.66 -8.75
C LEU A 229 -5.81 -12.36 -8.26
N LEU A 230 -5.95 -13.42 -7.47
CA LEU A 230 -4.82 -14.09 -6.81
C LEU A 230 -3.94 -14.90 -7.77
N PHE A 231 -4.55 -15.64 -8.70
CA PHE A 231 -3.81 -16.60 -9.54
C PHE A 231 -3.43 -16.05 -10.91
N ILE A 232 -4.06 -14.97 -11.38
CA ILE A 232 -3.79 -14.43 -12.72
C ILE A 232 -3.23 -13.00 -12.61
N ILE A 233 -3.93 -12.11 -11.91
CA ILE A 233 -3.57 -10.69 -11.88
C ILE A 233 -2.35 -10.43 -10.99
N CYS A 234 -2.28 -11.03 -9.79
CA CYS A 234 -1.13 -10.90 -8.91
C CYS A 234 0.18 -11.35 -9.59
N PRO A 235 0.28 -12.53 -10.23
CA PRO A 235 1.48 -12.93 -10.96
C PRO A 235 1.82 -12.02 -12.15
N LEU A 236 0.82 -11.56 -12.91
CA LEU A 236 1.05 -10.64 -14.03
C LEU A 236 1.63 -9.30 -13.54
N ILE A 237 1.08 -8.75 -12.45
CA ILE A 237 1.58 -7.49 -11.87
C ILE A 237 2.94 -7.71 -11.21
N LEU A 238 3.20 -8.86 -10.58
CA LEU A 238 4.52 -9.23 -10.09
C LEU A 238 5.54 -9.25 -11.23
N PHE A 239 5.23 -9.92 -12.34
CA PHE A 239 6.12 -9.97 -13.50
C PHE A 239 6.40 -8.57 -14.08
N ALA A 240 5.36 -7.75 -14.20
CA ALA A 240 5.51 -6.36 -14.64
C ALA A 240 6.32 -5.51 -13.65
N PHE A 241 6.18 -5.76 -12.34
CA PHE A 241 6.97 -5.12 -11.30
C PHE A 241 8.44 -5.55 -11.35
N MET A 242 8.73 -6.84 -11.54
CA MET A 242 10.11 -7.33 -11.71
C MET A 242 10.78 -6.69 -12.93
N ARG A 243 10.03 -6.43 -14.01
CA ARG A 243 10.55 -5.75 -15.21
C ARG A 243 10.72 -4.24 -15.04
N TYR A 244 9.77 -3.58 -14.36
CA TYR A 244 9.69 -2.13 -14.21
C TYR A 244 9.37 -1.73 -12.75
N PRO A 245 10.30 -1.95 -11.80
CA PRO A 245 10.01 -1.87 -10.37
C PRO A 245 9.57 -0.47 -9.93
N ILE A 246 10.20 0.58 -10.45
CA ILE A 246 9.84 1.97 -10.13
C ILE A 246 8.45 2.29 -10.66
N ARG A 247 8.21 2.00 -11.94
CA ARG A 247 6.97 2.36 -12.65
C ARG A 247 5.74 1.66 -12.06
N MET A 248 5.89 0.38 -11.72
CA MET A 248 4.81 -0.46 -11.20
C MET A 248 4.76 -0.50 -9.67
N SER A 249 5.68 0.17 -8.96
CA SER A 249 5.79 0.11 -7.50
C SER A 249 4.46 0.34 -6.78
N ARG A 250 3.67 1.32 -7.20
CA ARG A 250 2.38 1.63 -6.55
C ARG A 250 1.32 0.57 -6.83
N ALA A 251 1.18 0.14 -8.09
CA ALA A 251 0.24 -0.91 -8.48
C ALA A 251 0.56 -2.22 -7.74
N TRP A 252 1.86 -2.52 -7.60
CA TRP A 252 2.33 -3.66 -6.84
C TRP A 252 1.99 -3.56 -5.35
N VAL A 253 2.32 -2.45 -4.70
CA VAL A 253 2.01 -2.26 -3.27
C VAL A 253 0.50 -2.30 -3.03
N PHE A 254 -0.32 -1.77 -3.94
CA PHE A 254 -1.78 -1.88 -3.85
C PHE A 254 -2.22 -3.35 -3.86
N ILE A 255 -1.78 -4.12 -4.85
CA ILE A 255 -2.19 -5.51 -5.04
C ILE A 255 -1.71 -6.42 -3.91
N ILE A 256 -0.45 -6.28 -3.48
CA ILE A 256 0.05 -7.05 -2.34
C ILE A 256 -0.66 -6.66 -1.04
N SER A 257 -1.06 -5.39 -0.88
CA SER A 257 -1.85 -4.96 0.28
C SER A 257 -3.25 -5.57 0.26
N VAL A 258 -3.90 -5.65 -0.91
CA VAL A 258 -5.18 -6.37 -1.07
C VAL A 258 -5.01 -7.85 -0.75
N ALA A 259 -3.94 -8.50 -1.22
CA ALA A 259 -3.64 -9.87 -0.85
C ALA A 259 -3.46 -10.00 0.68
N CYS A 260 -2.71 -9.10 1.33
CA CYS A 260 -2.54 -9.07 2.78
C CYS A 260 -3.86 -8.89 3.54
N VAL A 261 -4.81 -8.09 3.02
CA VAL A 261 -6.16 -7.96 3.58
C VAL A 261 -6.90 -9.30 3.51
N LEU A 262 -6.87 -9.97 2.35
CA LEU A 262 -7.55 -11.25 2.16
C LEU A 262 -6.96 -12.34 3.07
N TYR A 263 -5.64 -12.51 3.07
CA TYR A 263 -4.96 -13.51 3.89
C TYR A 263 -5.02 -13.18 5.38
N GLY A 264 -4.93 -11.90 5.78
CA GLY A 264 -5.13 -11.47 7.15
C GLY A 264 -6.54 -11.73 7.64
N SER A 265 -7.56 -11.49 6.80
CA SER A 265 -8.96 -11.78 7.13
C SER A 265 -9.20 -13.28 7.26
N ALA A 266 -8.67 -14.07 6.32
CA ALA A 266 -8.75 -15.53 6.35
C ALA A 266 -8.11 -16.10 7.63
N LEU A 267 -6.89 -15.64 7.97
CA LEU A 267 -6.23 -16.02 9.23
C LEU A 267 -7.10 -15.63 10.44
N THR A 268 -7.61 -14.40 10.49
CA THR A 268 -8.44 -13.92 11.61
C THR A 268 -9.68 -14.80 11.79
N LEU A 269 -10.42 -15.05 10.70
CA LEU A 269 -11.63 -15.87 10.72
C LEU A 269 -11.33 -17.31 11.12
N GLN A 270 -10.25 -17.90 10.58
CA GLN A 270 -9.82 -19.24 10.93
C GLN A 270 -9.48 -19.34 12.43
N GLN A 271 -8.74 -18.38 12.98
CA GLN A 271 -8.39 -18.38 14.40
C GLN A 271 -9.60 -18.10 15.31
N LEU A 272 -10.54 -17.26 14.88
CA LEU A 272 -11.82 -17.07 15.59
C LEU A 272 -12.65 -18.35 15.60
N ALA A 273 -12.65 -19.12 14.50
CA ALA A 273 -13.30 -20.42 14.46
C ALA A 273 -12.64 -21.41 15.45
N PHE A 274 -11.31 -21.40 15.56
CA PHE A 274 -10.56 -22.19 16.54
C PHE A 274 -10.81 -21.77 18.00
N VAL A 275 -11.03 -20.48 18.24
CA VAL A 275 -11.44 -19.97 19.55
C VAL A 275 -12.86 -20.44 19.89
N ALA A 276 -13.80 -20.30 18.95
CA ALA A 276 -15.21 -20.65 19.14
C ALA A 276 -15.45 -22.18 19.24
N ARG A 277 -14.67 -22.97 18.51
CA ARG A 277 -14.78 -24.44 18.47
C ARG A 277 -13.42 -25.07 18.76
N PRO A 278 -13.15 -25.43 20.04
CA PRO A 278 -11.90 -26.07 20.44
C PRO A 278 -11.59 -27.35 19.65
N ASP A 279 -12.62 -28.08 19.20
CA ASP A 279 -12.47 -29.33 18.47
C ASP A 279 -11.84 -29.15 17.08
N LEU A 280 -11.94 -27.94 16.50
CA LEU A 280 -11.36 -27.62 15.19
C LEU A 280 -9.89 -27.19 15.27
N ARG A 281 -9.33 -27.03 16.47
CA ARG A 281 -7.95 -26.57 16.64
C ARG A 281 -6.96 -27.58 16.06
N PRO A 282 -5.88 -27.13 15.40
CA PRO A 282 -4.85 -28.04 14.93
C PRO A 282 -4.26 -28.79 16.13
N ARG A 283 -4.07 -30.09 15.92
CA ARG A 283 -3.53 -31.01 16.92
C ARG A 283 -2.10 -31.35 16.56
N TYR A 284 -1.26 -31.39 17.59
CA TYR A 284 0.14 -31.71 17.47
C TYR A 284 0.44 -32.89 18.39
N ALA A 285 1.06 -33.92 17.83
CA ALA A 285 1.54 -35.04 18.62
C ALA A 285 2.94 -34.74 19.14
N LEU A 286 3.12 -34.89 20.45
CA LEU A 286 4.42 -34.89 21.10
C LEU A 286 4.88 -36.34 21.18
N THR A 287 5.96 -36.68 20.46
CA THR A 287 6.45 -38.04 20.35
C THR A 287 7.83 -38.22 20.98
N TRP A 288 8.09 -39.41 21.52
CA TRP A 288 9.37 -39.84 22.08
C TRP A 288 9.60 -41.32 21.73
N GLN A 289 10.86 -41.74 21.75
CA GLN A 289 11.22 -43.13 21.50
C GLN A 289 11.20 -43.92 22.82
N ALA A 290 10.64 -45.12 22.79
CA ALA A 290 10.60 -46.04 23.92
C ALA A 290 10.86 -47.47 23.43
N SER A 291 11.58 -48.26 24.23
CA SER A 291 11.78 -49.68 23.95
C SER A 291 10.50 -50.44 24.28
N GLY A 292 9.91 -51.09 23.28
CA GLY A 292 8.67 -51.85 23.42
C GLY A 292 8.76 -53.26 22.85
N LEU A 293 7.74 -54.08 23.14
CA LEU A 293 7.48 -55.34 22.44
C LEU A 293 6.49 -55.09 21.32
N ARG A 294 6.77 -55.64 20.14
CA ARG A 294 5.84 -55.55 19.00
C ARG A 294 4.66 -56.50 19.23
N VAL A 295 3.43 -56.03 19.03
CA VAL A 295 2.23 -56.85 19.29
C VAL A 295 2.21 -58.13 18.43
N ALA A 296 2.73 -58.05 17.20
CA ALA A 296 2.79 -59.16 16.27
C ALA A 296 4.02 -60.09 16.44
N SER A 297 5.06 -59.67 17.17
CA SER A 297 6.28 -60.45 17.35
C SER A 297 6.94 -60.14 18.69
N SER A 298 7.31 -61.14 19.49
CA SER A 298 8.00 -60.97 20.78
C SER A 298 9.43 -60.39 20.68
N GLU A 299 9.77 -59.75 19.57
CA GLU A 299 11.02 -59.04 19.37
C GLU A 299 10.94 -57.64 19.99
N THR A 300 12.01 -57.23 20.65
CA THR A 300 12.18 -55.85 21.14
C THR A 300 12.36 -54.93 19.95
N SER A 301 11.34 -54.13 19.66
CA SER A 301 11.41 -53.08 18.63
C SER A 301 11.45 -51.71 19.28
N LEU A 302 12.14 -50.77 18.63
CA LEU A 302 12.11 -49.37 19.03
C LEU A 302 10.78 -48.77 18.60
N CYS A 303 9.98 -48.34 19.57
CA CYS A 303 8.65 -47.82 19.35
C CYS A 303 8.64 -46.32 19.57
N THR A 304 7.82 -45.61 18.81
CA THR A 304 7.63 -44.18 18.96
C THR A 304 6.28 -43.97 19.63
N CYS A 305 6.31 -43.52 20.88
CA CYS A 305 5.12 -43.21 21.67
C CYS A 305 4.82 -41.72 21.59
N GLY A 306 3.56 -41.34 21.78
CA GLY A 306 3.20 -39.94 21.76
C GLY A 306 1.81 -39.64 22.31
N CYS A 307 1.61 -38.36 22.65
CA CYS A 307 0.34 -37.81 23.10
C CYS A 307 -0.04 -36.65 22.18
N ASP A 308 -1.32 -36.51 21.88
CA ASP A 308 -1.83 -35.44 21.02
C ASP A 308 -2.44 -34.30 21.83
N TYR A 309 -2.02 -33.08 21.51
CA TYR A 309 -2.48 -31.87 22.18
C TYR A 309 -2.98 -30.87 21.15
N SER A 310 -4.10 -30.23 21.49
CA SER A 310 -4.60 -29.11 20.70
C SER A 310 -3.75 -27.86 20.94
N MET A 311 -3.73 -26.95 19.96
CA MET A 311 -3.12 -25.64 20.16
C MET A 311 -3.82 -24.86 21.27
N SER A 312 -3.03 -24.14 22.09
CA SER A 312 -3.55 -23.35 23.21
C SER A 312 -4.44 -22.20 22.73
N LEU A 313 -5.45 -21.87 23.54
CA LEU A 313 -6.37 -20.75 23.27
C LEU A 313 -5.62 -19.42 23.09
N ASN A 314 -4.61 -19.17 23.92
CA ASN A 314 -3.82 -17.93 23.88
C ASN A 314 -3.13 -17.73 22.53
N VAL A 315 -2.60 -18.81 21.95
CA VAL A 315 -1.95 -18.75 20.63
C VAL A 315 -2.98 -18.42 19.55
N SER A 316 -4.16 -19.05 19.57
CA SER A 316 -5.25 -18.71 18.63
C SER A 316 -5.69 -17.24 18.76
N VAL A 317 -5.85 -16.73 19.99
CA VAL A 317 -6.23 -15.33 20.22
C VAL A 317 -5.15 -14.37 19.71
N ASN A 318 -3.88 -14.65 19.99
CA ASN A 318 -2.77 -13.83 19.51
C ASN A 318 -2.69 -13.84 17.97
N LEU A 319 -2.84 -15.00 17.33
CA LEU A 319 -2.85 -15.11 15.87
C LEU A 319 -4.06 -14.41 15.24
N ALA A 320 -5.23 -14.46 15.89
CA ALA A 320 -6.41 -13.71 15.47
C ALA A 320 -6.15 -12.19 15.53
N ALA A 321 -5.53 -11.71 16.61
CA ALA A 321 -5.15 -10.30 16.75
C ALA A 321 -4.12 -9.86 15.71
N ILE A 322 -3.10 -10.68 15.44
CA ILE A 322 -2.10 -10.44 14.38
C ILE A 322 -2.79 -10.35 13.01
N GLY A 323 -3.69 -11.30 12.70
CA GLY A 323 -4.48 -11.29 11.47
C GLY A 323 -5.32 -10.01 11.32
N LEU A 324 -5.99 -9.58 12.39
CA LEU A 324 -6.85 -8.40 12.39
C LEU A 324 -6.04 -7.11 12.18
N VAL A 325 -4.96 -6.93 12.97
CA VAL A 325 -4.09 -5.76 12.85
C VAL A 325 -3.47 -5.68 11.45
N THR A 326 -3.05 -6.82 10.90
CA THR A 326 -2.45 -6.85 9.56
C THR A 326 -3.48 -6.54 8.48
N THR A 327 -4.72 -7.03 8.62
CA THR A 327 -5.84 -6.69 7.74
C THR A 327 -6.11 -5.19 7.74
N VAL A 328 -6.28 -4.58 8.92
CA VAL A 328 -6.56 -3.16 9.06
C VAL A 328 -5.43 -2.30 8.49
N LYS A 329 -4.17 -2.60 8.87
CA LYS A 329 -2.99 -1.89 8.36
C LYS A 329 -2.88 -1.97 6.84
N SER A 330 -3.09 -3.16 6.29
CA SER A 330 -3.00 -3.39 4.84
C SER A 330 -4.15 -2.73 4.08
N ALA A 331 -5.35 -2.67 4.66
CA ALA A 331 -6.47 -1.94 4.08
C ALA A 331 -6.17 -0.44 3.99
N PHE A 332 -5.66 0.18 5.07
CA PHE A 332 -5.24 1.57 5.05
C PHE A 332 -4.13 1.84 4.02
N LEU A 333 -3.16 0.95 3.91
CA LEU A 333 -2.11 1.05 2.88
C LEU A 333 -2.68 0.93 1.47
N ALA A 334 -3.58 -0.03 1.23
CA ALA A 334 -4.27 -0.21 -0.04
C ALA A 334 -5.09 1.04 -0.41
N PHE A 335 -5.82 1.65 0.52
CA PHE A 335 -6.56 2.89 0.29
C PHE A 335 -5.63 4.06 -0.07
N ARG A 336 -4.49 4.20 0.62
CA ARG A 336 -3.47 5.22 0.26
C ARG A 336 -2.93 4.99 -1.15
N CYS A 337 -2.61 3.74 -1.50
CA CYS A 337 -2.16 3.40 -2.84
C CYS A 337 -3.26 3.65 -3.88
N LEU A 338 -4.51 3.33 -3.59
CA LEU A 338 -5.65 3.55 -4.48
C LEU A 338 -5.84 5.03 -4.79
N LYS A 339 -5.74 5.91 -3.78
CA LYS A 339 -5.75 7.37 -3.99
C LYS A 339 -4.64 7.82 -4.96
N GLY A 340 -3.41 7.35 -4.73
CA GLY A 340 -2.28 7.63 -5.61
C GLY A 340 -2.37 6.97 -6.99
N LEU A 341 -3.09 5.85 -7.12
CA LEU A 341 -3.34 5.14 -8.38
C LEU A 341 -4.43 5.82 -9.21
N ARG A 342 -5.42 6.43 -8.54
CA ARG A 342 -6.44 7.24 -9.21
C ARG A 342 -5.79 8.48 -9.83
N ARG A 343 -4.83 9.09 -9.14
CA ARG A 343 -4.12 10.30 -9.59
C ARG A 343 -2.68 10.31 -9.09
N SER A 344 -1.73 10.44 -10.02
CA SER A 344 -0.29 10.50 -9.70
C SER A 344 0.07 11.65 -8.75
N GLN A 345 -0.64 12.77 -8.77
CA GLN A 345 -0.42 13.89 -7.84
C GLN A 345 -0.61 13.52 -6.35
N TRP A 346 -1.35 12.44 -6.07
CA TRP A 346 -1.73 11.99 -4.71
C TRP A 346 -0.73 10.98 -4.15
N ALA A 347 0.40 10.89 -4.81
CA ALA A 347 1.52 10.04 -4.52
C ALA A 347 2.24 10.39 -3.23
N ASN A 348 1.71 9.95 -2.10
CA ASN A 348 2.41 10.09 -0.83
C ASN A 348 3.46 9.00 -0.61
N LEU A 349 4.46 9.31 0.23
CA LEU A 349 5.32 8.29 0.82
C LEU A 349 4.45 7.28 1.56
N LEU A 350 4.76 5.99 1.40
CA LEU A 350 3.99 4.88 1.95
C LEU A 350 4.47 4.50 3.34
N SER A 351 5.78 4.63 3.63
CA SER A 351 6.36 4.38 4.96
C SER A 351 6.13 5.51 5.97
N VAL A 352 5.97 6.76 5.49
CA VAL A 352 5.84 7.93 6.37
C VAL A 352 4.52 8.64 6.09
N THR A 353 3.70 8.75 7.14
CA THR A 353 2.51 9.60 7.12
C THR A 353 2.94 11.03 7.50
N PHE A 354 2.70 11.99 6.60
CA PHE A 354 2.82 13.40 6.95
C PHE A 354 1.43 13.90 7.31
N PRO A 355 1.14 14.16 8.59
CA PRO A 355 -0.01 14.98 8.91
C PRO A 355 0.27 16.37 8.34
N VAL A 356 -0.51 16.78 7.34
CA VAL A 356 -0.54 18.18 6.90
C VAL A 356 -1.47 18.89 7.87
N PRO A 357 -1.00 19.83 8.70
CA PRO A 357 -1.89 20.62 9.54
C PRO A 357 -2.68 21.56 8.63
N LEU A 358 -3.86 21.12 8.18
CA LEU A 358 -4.71 21.83 7.23
C LEU A 358 -5.18 23.19 7.76
N THR A 359 -5.23 23.35 9.08
CA THR A 359 -5.56 24.60 9.77
C THR A 359 -4.55 25.73 9.56
N VAL A 360 -3.36 25.43 9.03
CA VAL A 360 -2.25 26.41 8.89
C VAL A 360 -2.11 26.91 7.45
N TYR A 361 -2.82 26.34 6.49
CA TYR A 361 -2.66 26.68 5.08
C TYR A 361 -3.96 27.23 4.53
N ALA A 362 -3.95 28.50 4.11
CA ALA A 362 -5.04 29.08 3.34
C ALA A 362 -5.24 28.26 2.05
N VAL A 363 -6.43 27.66 1.90
CA VAL A 363 -6.82 27.02 0.64
C VAL A 363 -7.78 27.96 -0.07
N ASP A 364 -7.27 28.61 -1.11
CA ASP A 364 -8.11 29.28 -2.08
C ASP A 364 -8.30 28.33 -3.26
N TRP A 365 -9.56 28.11 -3.62
CA TRP A 365 -9.94 27.15 -4.63
C TRP A 365 -11.20 27.63 -5.32
N GLN A 366 -11.05 27.85 -6.63
CA GLN A 366 -12.12 28.22 -7.53
C GLN A 366 -12.21 27.18 -8.65
N GLN A 367 -13.32 27.17 -9.38
CA GLN A 367 -13.44 26.46 -10.63
C GLN A 367 -12.62 27.15 -11.72
N ALA A 368 -12.40 26.47 -12.84
CA ALA A 368 -11.52 26.96 -13.89
C ALA A 368 -12.04 28.24 -14.59
N ASP A 369 -13.31 28.57 -14.41
CA ASP A 369 -14.01 29.79 -14.82
C ASP A 369 -13.90 30.95 -13.79
N GLY A 370 -13.31 30.69 -12.61
CA GLY A 370 -13.21 31.63 -11.49
C GLY A 370 -14.43 31.66 -10.57
N GLN A 371 -15.43 30.78 -10.78
CA GLN A 371 -16.55 30.62 -9.86
C GLN A 371 -16.14 29.84 -8.60
N PRO A 372 -16.84 29.99 -7.47
CA PRO A 372 -16.60 29.14 -6.31
C PRO A 372 -16.79 27.66 -6.66
N ILE A 373 -16.11 26.77 -5.92
CA ILE A 373 -16.29 25.33 -6.06
C ILE A 373 -17.76 24.91 -5.86
N ARG A 374 -18.15 23.79 -6.46
CA ARG A 374 -19.52 23.28 -6.37
C ARG A 374 -19.95 23.16 -4.90
N PHE A 375 -21.16 23.61 -4.60
CA PHE A 375 -21.74 23.69 -3.25
C PHE A 375 -21.16 24.77 -2.32
N ARG A 376 -20.46 25.77 -2.87
CA ARG A 376 -20.03 26.97 -2.12
C ARG A 376 -20.49 28.25 -2.79
N ASP A 377 -20.84 29.21 -1.95
CA ASP A 377 -21.07 30.59 -2.36
C ASP A 377 -19.77 31.38 -2.34
N LYS A 378 -19.71 32.46 -3.14
CA LYS A 378 -18.53 33.30 -3.32
C LYS A 378 -18.02 33.94 -2.02
N GLU A 379 -18.90 34.12 -1.05
CA GLU A 379 -18.62 34.77 0.23
C GLU A 379 -18.14 33.79 1.31
N ILE A 380 -18.36 32.48 1.13
CA ILE A 380 -18.00 31.48 2.12
C ILE A 380 -16.57 31.01 1.84
N PRO A 381 -15.62 31.22 2.78
CA PRO A 381 -14.28 30.72 2.58
C PRO A 381 -14.31 29.20 2.46
N VAL A 382 -13.51 28.69 1.52
CA VAL A 382 -13.38 27.25 1.23
C VAL A 382 -13.08 26.45 2.51
N GLN A 383 -12.34 27.05 3.46
CA GLN A 383 -11.99 26.47 4.76
C GLN A 383 -12.95 26.80 5.91
N GLY A 384 -14.16 27.29 5.64
CA GLY A 384 -15.13 27.64 6.69
C GLY A 384 -15.59 26.47 7.55
N GLU A 385 -15.33 25.23 7.13
CA GLU A 385 -15.70 24.02 7.87
C GLU A 385 -14.64 23.57 8.88
N VAL A 386 -15.09 23.26 10.09
CA VAL A 386 -14.25 22.77 11.21
C VAL A 386 -13.53 21.44 10.87
N ALA A 387 -14.01 20.71 9.86
CA ALA A 387 -13.42 19.48 9.35
C ALA A 387 -13.02 19.59 7.87
N PHE A 388 -12.53 20.76 7.45
CA PHE A 388 -12.10 20.98 6.08
C PHE A 388 -10.96 20.03 5.67
N ASP A 389 -11.26 19.10 4.77
CA ASP A 389 -10.27 18.31 4.03
C ASP A 389 -10.27 18.74 2.56
N PRO A 390 -9.28 19.55 2.10
CA PRO A 390 -9.21 20.00 0.72
C PRO A 390 -9.11 18.83 -0.25
N PHE A 391 -8.60 17.69 0.22
CA PHE A 391 -8.46 16.48 -0.57
C PHE A 391 -9.83 15.80 -0.75
N ALA A 392 -10.65 15.69 0.30
CA ALA A 392 -12.00 15.12 0.16
C ALA A 392 -12.84 15.91 -0.85
N MET A 393 -12.85 17.25 -0.74
CA MET A 393 -13.58 18.07 -1.71
C MET A 393 -13.00 17.97 -3.12
N MET A 394 -11.66 17.84 -3.28
CA MET A 394 -11.04 17.64 -4.61
C MET A 394 -11.57 16.38 -5.29
N ASP A 395 -11.91 15.33 -4.56
CA ASP A 395 -12.47 14.14 -5.19
C ASP A 395 -13.91 14.35 -5.72
N GLU A 396 -14.63 15.37 -5.23
CA GLU A 396 -16.03 15.66 -5.56
C GLU A 396 -16.19 16.64 -6.74
N GLN A 397 -15.16 17.45 -7.04
CA GLN A 397 -15.27 18.43 -8.13
C GLN A 397 -15.08 17.76 -9.51
N PRO A 398 -15.94 18.04 -10.50
CA PRO A 398 -15.86 17.43 -11.84
C PRO A 398 -14.54 17.78 -12.56
N ASP A 399 -14.02 18.99 -12.33
CA ASP A 399 -12.78 19.50 -12.95
C ASP A 399 -11.56 19.37 -12.03
N SER A 400 -11.64 18.49 -11.04
CA SER A 400 -10.53 18.24 -10.12
C SER A 400 -9.27 17.65 -10.76
N ALA A 401 -9.35 17.22 -12.02
CA ALA A 401 -8.20 16.84 -12.82
C ALA A 401 -7.36 18.04 -13.29
N TYR A 402 -7.95 19.24 -13.31
CA TYR A 402 -7.34 20.48 -13.80
C TYR A 402 -7.08 21.49 -12.68
N THR A 403 -7.69 21.31 -11.51
CA THR A 403 -7.48 22.17 -10.35
C THR A 403 -6.35 21.64 -9.48
N THR A 404 -5.52 22.55 -8.98
CA THR A 404 -4.38 22.21 -8.13
C THR A 404 -4.48 22.99 -6.82
N VAL A 405 -4.32 22.30 -5.69
CA VAL A 405 -4.35 22.95 -4.38
C VAL A 405 -3.00 23.61 -4.10
N HIS A 406 -3.01 24.93 -3.94
CA HIS A 406 -1.83 25.71 -3.60
C HIS A 406 -1.66 25.80 -2.08
N LEU A 407 -0.87 24.89 -1.49
CA LEU A 407 -0.51 24.97 -0.07
C LEU A 407 0.75 25.82 0.10
N ARG A 408 0.58 27.08 0.53
CA ARG A 408 1.69 27.96 0.92
C ARG A 408 1.59 28.30 2.41
N PRO A 409 2.68 28.16 3.20
CA PRO A 409 2.67 28.64 4.58
C PRO A 409 2.43 30.16 4.57
N GLU A 410 1.39 30.58 5.28
CA GLU A 410 1.08 31.99 5.47
C GLU A 410 1.19 32.33 6.96
N PRO A 411 1.63 33.55 7.30
CA PRO A 411 1.48 34.02 8.67
C PRO A 411 -0.02 34.01 9.01
N VAL A 412 -0.38 33.22 10.05
CA VAL A 412 -1.77 33.00 10.49
C VAL A 412 -2.51 34.32 10.69
N HIS A 413 -1.78 35.36 11.11
CA HIS A 413 -2.30 36.71 11.21
C HIS A 413 -1.33 37.69 10.53
N ARG A 414 -1.85 38.42 9.54
CA ARG A 414 -1.26 39.69 9.11
C ARG A 414 -2.09 40.79 9.76
N TYR A 415 -1.45 41.53 10.65
CA TYR A 415 -2.09 42.69 11.26
C TYR A 415 -1.74 43.91 10.43
N GLU A 416 -2.77 44.64 10.02
CA GLU A 416 -2.61 45.95 9.41
C GLU A 416 -3.19 46.98 10.38
N LYS A 417 -2.41 48.03 10.63
CA LYS A 417 -2.83 49.08 11.54
C LYS A 417 -3.73 50.03 10.74
N SER A 418 -4.99 50.13 11.12
CA SER A 418 -5.91 51.09 10.51
C SER A 418 -5.40 52.51 10.73
N GLU A 419 -5.86 53.47 9.91
CA GLU A 419 -5.51 54.89 10.07
C GLU A 419 -5.87 55.44 11.46
N HIS A 420 -6.78 54.77 12.18
CA HIS A 420 -7.24 55.12 13.53
C HIS A 420 -6.45 54.37 14.62
N GLY A 421 -5.44 53.59 14.26
CA GLY A 421 -4.57 52.86 15.18
C GLY A 421 -5.04 51.47 15.57
N GLU A 422 -6.20 51.00 15.09
CA GLU A 422 -6.72 49.67 15.37
C GLU A 422 -5.97 48.61 14.55
N LEU A 423 -5.51 47.54 15.20
CA LEU A 423 -4.93 46.38 14.50
C LEU A 423 -6.07 45.54 13.91
N ARG A 424 -6.26 45.64 12.60
CA ARG A 424 -7.18 44.76 11.87
C ARG A 424 -6.42 43.53 11.39
N VAL A 425 -7.01 42.36 11.60
CA VAL A 425 -6.53 41.13 10.97
C VAL A 425 -6.94 41.19 9.51
N LEU A 426 -5.98 41.39 8.61
CA LEU A 426 -6.21 41.24 7.18
C LEU A 426 -6.46 39.76 6.91
N GLN A 427 -7.65 39.44 6.42
CA GLN A 427 -7.82 38.18 5.71
C GLN A 427 -6.98 38.24 4.44
N PRO A 428 -6.04 37.30 4.22
CA PRO A 428 -5.27 37.25 2.99
C PRO A 428 -6.22 36.98 1.82
N CYS A 429 -6.53 38.01 1.04
CA CYS A 429 -7.21 37.88 -0.24
C CYS A 429 -6.12 37.76 -1.31
N ARG A 430 -6.05 36.62 -2.00
CA ARG A 430 -5.15 36.44 -3.14
C ARG A 430 -5.95 36.07 -4.38
N GLN A 431 -5.49 36.56 -5.52
CA GLN A 431 -5.78 35.95 -6.81
C GLN A 431 -4.72 34.87 -7.03
N LEU A 432 -5.11 33.60 -6.94
CA LEU A 432 -4.27 32.50 -7.40
C LEU A 432 -4.18 32.53 -8.93
N GLU A 433 -2.97 32.38 -9.47
CA GLU A 433 -2.75 31.99 -10.87
C GLU A 433 -3.22 30.53 -11.04
N MET A 434 -4.52 30.33 -11.09
CA MET A 434 -5.05 29.06 -11.58
C MET A 434 -4.80 29.02 -13.09
N PRO A 435 -4.32 27.90 -13.66
CA PRO A 435 -4.42 27.69 -15.09
C PRO A 435 -5.92 27.75 -15.43
N ARG A 436 -6.36 28.88 -15.97
CA ARG A 436 -7.73 29.08 -16.43
C ARG A 436 -8.01 27.97 -17.43
N MET A 437 -9.20 27.36 -17.35
CA MET A 437 -9.60 26.53 -18.47
C MET A 437 -9.60 27.46 -19.66
N PRO A 438 -8.89 27.08 -20.72
CA PRO A 438 -8.86 27.94 -21.85
C PRO A 438 -10.26 28.06 -22.42
N SER A 439 -10.65 29.31 -22.62
CA SER A 439 -11.85 29.72 -23.32
C SER A 439 -12.01 28.95 -24.64
N GLU A 440 -13.22 28.90 -25.20
CA GLU A 440 -13.46 28.19 -26.46
C GLU A 440 -12.55 28.67 -27.61
N TRP A 441 -12.13 29.94 -27.59
CA TRP A 441 -11.18 30.50 -28.56
C TRP A 441 -9.75 30.03 -28.32
N GLU A 442 -9.28 29.98 -27.07
CA GLU A 442 -7.98 29.37 -26.74
C GLU A 442 -7.97 27.86 -27.06
N ARG A 443 -9.14 27.19 -26.97
CA ARG A 443 -9.33 25.79 -27.37
C ARG A 443 -9.00 25.48 -28.82
N ALA A 444 -9.24 26.43 -29.71
CA ALA A 444 -8.86 26.32 -31.12
C ALA A 444 -7.34 26.48 -31.35
N GLN A 445 -6.61 27.05 -30.40
CA GLN A 445 -5.19 27.39 -30.51
C GLN A 445 -4.26 26.39 -29.76
N PHE A 446 -4.80 25.30 -29.20
CA PHE A 446 -3.98 24.25 -28.61
C PHE A 446 -3.30 23.40 -29.65
N LYS A 447 -1.98 23.26 -29.51
CA LYS A 447 -1.22 22.26 -30.25
C LYS A 447 -1.46 20.86 -29.68
N SER A 448 -1.42 20.73 -28.36
CA SER A 448 -1.77 19.48 -27.66
C SER A 448 -1.89 19.69 -26.15
N VAL A 449 -2.70 18.85 -25.49
CA VAL A 449 -2.67 18.69 -24.03
C VAL A 449 -1.68 17.58 -23.73
N ILE A 450 -0.54 17.91 -23.12
CA ILE A 450 0.43 16.91 -22.67
C ILE A 450 0.03 16.47 -21.27
N GLU A 451 -0.25 15.17 -21.11
CA GLU A 451 -0.36 14.56 -19.78
C GLU A 451 1.02 14.61 -19.13
N ALA A 452 1.19 15.57 -18.22
CA ALA A 452 2.43 15.74 -17.47
C ALA A 452 2.21 15.14 -16.07
N GLU A 453 2.58 13.88 -15.89
CA GLU A 453 2.51 13.14 -14.63
C GLU A 453 3.60 13.63 -13.65
N TYR A 454 3.63 14.93 -13.34
CA TYR A 454 4.54 15.45 -12.33
C TYR A 454 4.03 15.13 -10.93
N ILE A 455 4.73 14.21 -10.26
CA ILE A 455 4.56 13.99 -8.84
C ILE A 455 5.29 15.10 -8.10
N GLY A 456 4.56 15.85 -7.26
CA GLY A 456 5.20 16.89 -6.47
C GLY A 456 6.03 16.31 -5.32
N CYS A 457 6.90 17.15 -4.77
CA CYS A 457 7.94 16.70 -3.86
C CYS A 457 7.33 16.24 -2.53
N CYS A 458 7.66 15.02 -2.09
CA CYS A 458 7.20 14.43 -0.82
C CYS A 458 5.67 14.23 -0.73
N GLY A 459 4.99 14.04 -1.87
CA GLY A 459 3.56 13.75 -1.92
C GLY A 459 2.62 14.94 -1.88
N PHE A 460 3.16 16.15 -1.90
CA PHE A 460 2.38 17.33 -2.24
C PHE A 460 2.12 17.36 -3.75
N PRO A 461 0.92 17.74 -4.21
CA PRO A 461 0.64 17.92 -5.63
C PRO A 461 1.58 19.00 -6.21
N TRP A 462 2.08 18.77 -7.43
CA TRP A 462 2.84 19.79 -8.16
C TRP A 462 1.85 20.76 -8.85
N PRO A 463 2.08 22.09 -8.83
CA PRO A 463 1.15 23.10 -9.39
C PRO A 463 0.69 22.88 -10.84
N THR A 464 1.44 22.11 -11.61
CA THR A 464 1.18 21.83 -13.03
C THR A 464 1.02 20.33 -13.33
N GLY A 465 0.79 19.48 -12.32
CA GLY A 465 0.64 18.04 -12.54
C GLY A 465 -0.69 17.69 -13.19
N GLY A 466 -0.81 16.54 -13.84
CA GLY A 466 -2.05 16.02 -14.42
C GLY A 466 -2.14 16.27 -15.92
N LYS A 467 -2.38 17.51 -16.34
CA LYS A 467 -2.43 17.92 -17.75
C LYS A 467 -1.80 19.30 -17.91
N LYS A 468 -0.79 19.41 -18.78
CA LYS A 468 -0.18 20.68 -19.17
C LYS A 468 -0.67 21.05 -20.57
N PHE A 469 -1.22 22.25 -20.69
CA PHE A 469 -1.52 22.81 -22.00
C PHE A 469 -0.22 23.20 -22.68
N VAL A 470 0.02 22.65 -23.87
CA VAL A 470 1.09 23.14 -24.75
C VAL A 470 0.45 24.03 -25.79
N TYR A 471 0.68 25.32 -25.58
CA TYR A 471 0.31 26.38 -26.50
C TYR A 471 1.20 26.32 -27.74
N ASP A 472 0.68 26.74 -28.87
CA ASP A 472 1.50 26.90 -30.07
C ASP A 472 2.59 27.97 -29.83
N GLU A 473 3.79 27.77 -30.39
CA GLU A 473 4.93 28.68 -30.16
C GLU A 473 4.60 30.09 -30.64
N ASN A 474 3.90 30.20 -31.78
CA ASN A 474 3.44 31.48 -32.32
C ASN A 474 2.47 32.21 -31.36
N PHE A 475 1.63 31.47 -30.64
CA PHE A 475 0.71 32.05 -29.66
C PHE A 475 1.45 32.58 -28.43
N LEU A 476 2.42 31.80 -27.92
CA LEU A 476 3.26 32.24 -26.80
C LEU A 476 4.07 33.48 -27.20
N GLU A 477 4.66 33.49 -28.39
CA GLU A 477 5.37 34.65 -28.92
C GLU A 477 4.44 35.88 -29.09
N ALA A 478 3.20 35.68 -29.56
CA ALA A 478 2.24 36.76 -29.71
C ALA A 478 1.77 37.33 -28.36
N LEU A 479 1.64 36.48 -27.35
CA LEU A 479 1.32 36.85 -25.97
C LEU A 479 2.48 37.61 -25.32
N GLU A 480 3.72 37.13 -25.47
CA GLU A 480 4.93 37.78 -24.93
C GLU A 480 5.20 39.14 -25.59
N ARG A 481 4.93 39.28 -26.89
CA ARG A 481 5.04 40.56 -27.60
C ARG A 481 3.90 41.53 -27.31
N GLY A 482 2.86 41.11 -26.56
CA GLY A 482 1.67 41.92 -26.31
C GLY A 482 0.85 42.23 -27.57
N THR A 483 1.11 41.50 -28.66
CA THR A 483 0.45 41.69 -29.97
C THR A 483 -0.90 41.01 -30.07
N LEU A 484 -1.32 40.26 -29.05
CA LEU A 484 -2.72 39.83 -28.90
C LEU A 484 -3.57 41.05 -28.53
N ALA A 485 -3.78 41.94 -29.50
CA ALA A 485 -4.95 42.81 -29.48
C ALA A 485 -6.15 41.86 -29.48
N LEU A 486 -6.90 41.88 -28.39
CA LEU A 486 -8.19 41.21 -28.28
C LEU A 486 -9.07 41.89 -29.34
N GLU A 487 -9.05 41.37 -30.56
CA GLU A 487 -9.88 41.82 -31.67
C GLU A 487 -11.31 41.48 -31.28
N LYS A 488 -11.90 42.42 -30.55
CA LYS A 488 -13.25 42.36 -29.99
C LYS A 488 -14.25 42.74 -31.08
N ASP A 489 -14.03 42.24 -32.29
CA ASP A 489 -14.85 42.57 -33.44
C ASP A 489 -15.87 41.45 -33.65
N GLY A 490 -17.14 41.78 -33.37
CA GLY A 490 -18.25 41.04 -33.98
C GLY A 490 -19.46 40.66 -33.14
N LEU A 491 -19.67 41.19 -31.93
CA LEU A 491 -21.01 41.21 -31.33
C LEU A 491 -21.45 42.64 -31.05
N THR A 492 -21.87 43.32 -32.10
CA THR A 492 -22.80 44.44 -31.99
C THR A 492 -24.15 43.91 -31.49
N PRO A 493 -24.74 44.48 -30.43
CA PRO A 493 -26.15 44.28 -30.15
C PRO A 493 -26.91 44.85 -31.34
N ALA A 494 -27.86 44.10 -31.89
CA ALA A 494 -28.85 44.64 -32.81
C ALA A 494 -29.54 45.83 -32.12
N LYS A 495 -29.22 47.02 -32.62
CA LYS A 495 -29.81 48.28 -32.22
C LYS A 495 -31.05 48.45 -33.07
N ASP A 496 -32.18 47.94 -32.60
CA ASP A 496 -33.47 48.43 -33.04
C ASP A 496 -33.62 49.85 -32.47
N MET A 497 -33.56 50.82 -33.37
CA MET A 497 -34.00 52.19 -33.13
C MET A 497 -35.53 52.18 -33.12
N ASP A 498 -36.11 52.77 -32.09
CA ASP A 498 -37.21 53.71 -32.25
C ASP A 498 -37.05 54.83 -31.21
N GLU A 499 -37.44 56.02 -31.66
CA GLU A 499 -37.39 57.36 -31.06
C GLU A 499 -38.02 57.39 -29.64
N GLU A 500 -37.70 58.31 -28.72
CA GLU A 500 -38.01 59.73 -28.79
C GLU A 500 -37.58 60.41 -27.46
N ASP A 501 -37.31 61.71 -27.55
CA ASP A 501 -37.51 62.74 -26.53
C ASP A 501 -36.57 62.97 -25.31
N SER A 502 -35.88 64.12 -25.43
CA SER A 502 -35.84 65.25 -24.48
C SER A 502 -35.20 65.08 -23.08
N SER A 503 -34.12 65.81 -22.83
CA SER A 503 -34.11 67.02 -21.96
C SER A 503 -32.72 67.31 -21.38
N ASP A 504 -32.46 68.60 -21.27
CA ASP A 504 -31.24 69.28 -20.84
C ASP A 504 -30.83 69.00 -19.38
N MET A 505 -29.51 69.02 -19.10
CA MET A 505 -28.86 69.95 -18.14
C MET A 505 -27.39 69.58 -17.83
N ASP A 506 -26.54 70.61 -17.92
CA ASP A 506 -25.42 71.03 -17.05
C ASP A 506 -24.21 70.09 -16.85
N GLU A 507 -23.02 70.45 -17.36
CA GLU A 507 -22.04 71.41 -16.79
C GLU A 507 -21.35 70.89 -15.50
N SER A 508 -20.09 70.45 -15.61
CA SER A 508 -18.95 71.04 -14.89
C SER A 508 -17.73 70.11 -14.73
N THR A 509 -16.57 70.71 -15.01
CA THR A 509 -15.25 70.53 -14.37
C THR A 509 -14.39 69.28 -14.60
N THR A 510 -13.44 69.49 -15.50
CA THR A 510 -12.00 69.16 -15.39
C THR A 510 -11.41 69.21 -13.98
N ALA A 511 -10.54 68.25 -13.64
CA ALA A 511 -9.29 68.51 -12.94
C ALA A 511 -8.28 67.39 -13.19
N ASP A 512 -7.20 67.76 -13.89
CA ASP A 512 -5.93 67.06 -13.93
C ASP A 512 -5.34 66.87 -12.52
N CYS A 513 -4.73 65.72 -12.27
CA CYS A 513 -3.60 65.60 -11.34
C CYS A 513 -2.64 64.53 -11.88
N ALA A 514 -1.66 65.01 -12.64
CA ALA A 514 -0.41 64.32 -12.88
C ALA A 514 0.38 64.25 -11.57
N VAL A 515 0.81 63.05 -11.18
CA VAL A 515 1.95 62.86 -10.28
C VAL A 515 2.82 61.77 -10.91
N GLU A 516 3.85 62.20 -11.64
CA GLU A 516 5.03 61.37 -11.90
C GLU A 516 5.87 61.30 -10.62
N PHE A 517 6.19 60.09 -10.16
CA PHE A 517 7.39 59.87 -9.35
C PHE A 517 8.00 58.48 -9.64
N ALA A 518 9.23 58.53 -10.16
CA ALA A 518 10.29 57.53 -10.11
C ALA A 518 10.02 56.15 -10.75
N GLY A 519 10.39 56.07 -12.03
CA GLY A 519 10.53 54.83 -12.77
C GLY A 519 11.58 53.86 -12.20
N LYS A 520 11.21 52.58 -12.22
CA LYS A 520 11.97 51.44 -12.77
C LYS A 520 11.07 50.20 -12.71
N PRO A 521 10.65 49.60 -13.83
CA PRO A 521 10.11 48.25 -13.78
C PRO A 521 11.28 47.30 -13.48
N ILE A 522 11.22 46.62 -12.33
CA ILE A 522 12.05 45.44 -12.09
C ILE A 522 11.46 44.33 -12.97
N ALA A 523 12.06 44.14 -14.15
CA ALA A 523 11.84 42.94 -14.92
C ALA A 523 12.30 41.73 -14.08
N CYS A 524 11.34 40.97 -13.57
CA CYS A 524 11.61 39.64 -13.04
C CYS A 524 11.98 38.75 -14.22
N GLN A 525 13.28 38.71 -14.57
CA GLN A 525 13.83 37.63 -15.36
C GLN A 525 13.57 36.31 -14.62
N VAL A 526 12.75 35.46 -15.24
CA VAL A 526 12.70 34.04 -14.96
C VAL A 526 14.10 33.50 -15.25
N ARG A 527 14.95 33.45 -14.21
CA ARG A 527 16.25 32.81 -14.31
C ARG A 527 16.03 31.32 -14.54
N ASP A 528 16.50 30.88 -15.70
CA ASP A 528 16.73 29.50 -16.07
C ASP A 528 17.18 28.67 -14.86
N CYS A 529 16.40 27.63 -14.56
CA CYS A 529 16.81 26.57 -13.67
C CYS A 529 17.91 25.75 -14.37
N GLY A 530 19.16 26.19 -14.16
CA GLY A 530 20.41 25.43 -14.25
C GLY A 530 20.47 24.20 -15.16
N ARG A 531 20.98 24.39 -16.39
CA ARG A 531 21.89 23.41 -16.99
C ARG A 531 23.22 23.45 -16.23
N PRO A 532 23.79 22.32 -15.79
CA PRO A 532 25.19 22.30 -15.41
C PRO A 532 26.02 22.28 -16.70
N SER A 533 26.40 23.45 -17.22
CA SER A 533 27.53 23.56 -18.14
C SER A 533 28.83 23.50 -17.32
N GLY A 534 29.11 22.30 -16.79
CA GLY A 534 30.41 21.95 -16.23
C GLY A 534 31.13 21.07 -17.23
N THR A 535 32.01 21.66 -18.02
CA THR A 535 33.06 20.94 -18.74
C THR A 535 33.86 20.13 -17.72
N TRP A 536 33.80 18.81 -17.83
CA TRP A 536 34.65 17.91 -17.05
C TRP A 536 36.10 18.12 -17.52
N GLN A 537 36.87 18.86 -16.73
CA GLN A 537 38.33 18.78 -16.80
C GLN A 537 38.75 17.42 -16.24
N SER A 538 39.49 16.67 -17.06
CA SER A 538 40.15 15.43 -16.70
C SER A 538 41.18 15.69 -15.60
N PHE A 539 40.98 15.05 -14.44
CA PHE A 539 42.00 14.97 -13.41
C PHE A 539 43.14 14.07 -13.91
N ALA A 540 44.32 14.67 -14.09
CA ALA A 540 45.58 13.95 -14.24
C ALA A 540 45.96 13.26 -12.93
N PRO A 541 46.62 12.09 -12.97
CA PRO A 541 47.06 11.38 -11.78
C PRO A 541 48.29 12.06 -11.17
N GLY A 542 48.15 12.54 -9.93
CA GLY A 542 49.27 12.99 -9.10
C GLY A 542 50.05 11.79 -8.51
N PRO A 543 51.34 11.96 -8.20
CA PRO A 543 52.31 10.86 -8.15
C PRO A 543 52.26 10.05 -6.84
N ALA A 544 52.61 8.78 -6.99
CA ALA A 544 52.80 7.82 -5.91
C ALA A 544 53.97 8.23 -5.00
N SER A 545 53.71 8.37 -3.71
CA SER A 545 54.73 8.37 -2.66
C SER A 545 54.76 7.00 -1.99
N GLN A 546 55.86 6.28 -2.22
CA GLN A 546 56.23 5.02 -1.57
C GLN A 546 56.82 5.25 -0.15
N PRO A 547 57.02 4.17 0.63
CA PRO A 547 56.82 4.16 2.08
C PRO A 547 58.09 4.46 2.88
N ARG A 548 57.90 4.71 4.18
CA ARG A 548 58.99 4.74 5.16
C ARG A 548 58.80 3.59 6.15
N GLU A 549 59.72 2.65 6.08
CA GLU A 549 60.00 1.60 7.07
C GLU A 549 60.56 2.18 8.38
N ASP A 550 60.43 1.37 9.45
CA ASP A 550 61.31 1.20 10.62
C ASP A 550 60.50 1.07 11.94
N THR A 551 60.06 -0.15 12.30
CA THR A 551 60.60 -1.12 13.31
C THR A 551 60.29 -0.79 14.80
N PRO A 552 60.33 -1.74 15.77
CA PRO A 552 60.22 -3.22 15.71
C PRO A 552 59.32 -3.88 16.82
N LEU A 553 59.07 -5.19 16.62
CA LEU A 553 58.99 -6.32 17.58
C LEU A 553 58.29 -6.19 18.95
N SER A 554 57.21 -6.96 19.13
CA SER A 554 57.18 -7.97 20.21
C SER A 554 56.39 -9.22 19.77
N SER A 555 57.03 -10.36 19.98
CA SER A 555 56.52 -11.74 20.05
C SER A 555 55.46 -11.85 21.17
N ASP A 556 54.57 -12.83 21.35
CA ASP A 556 54.24 -14.20 20.90
C ASP A 556 52.68 -14.25 20.98
N GLU A 557 51.88 -15.08 20.29
CA GLU A 557 51.79 -16.53 20.33
C GLU A 557 51.03 -17.03 19.09
N GLN A 558 51.50 -18.15 18.56
CA GLN A 558 50.86 -18.96 17.53
C GLN A 558 49.72 -19.78 18.15
N GLU A 559 48.57 -19.86 17.47
CA GLU A 559 47.90 -21.15 17.34
C GLU A 559 47.02 -21.24 16.09
N ALA A 560 47.00 -22.43 15.53
CA ALA A 560 46.81 -22.72 14.12
C ALA A 560 45.34 -22.92 13.72
N SER A 561 45.02 -22.45 12.51
CA SER A 561 44.01 -23.01 11.59
C SER A 561 44.42 -24.46 11.17
N PRO A 562 43.65 -25.28 10.41
CA PRO A 562 42.40 -24.97 9.67
C PRO A 562 41.34 -26.09 9.57
N ARG A 563 40.18 -25.76 8.98
CA ARG A 563 39.45 -26.46 7.88
C ARG A 563 37.97 -26.04 7.91
N ARG A 564 37.45 -25.34 6.90
CA ARG A 564 36.85 -25.88 5.65
C ARG A 564 35.97 -27.12 5.86
N LEU A 565 34.66 -26.87 5.95
CA LEU A 565 33.64 -27.38 5.03
C LEU A 565 32.52 -26.35 4.93
#